data_AF-A0A257GUD2-F1
#
_entry.id   AF-A0A257GUD2-F1
#
_cell.length_a   1.000
_cell.length_b   1.000
_cell.length_c   1.000
_cell.angle_alpha   90.00
_cell.angle_beta   90.00
_cell.angle_gamma   90.00
#
_symmetry.space_group_name_H-M   'P 1'
#
loop_
_entity.id
_entity.type
_entity.pdbx_description
1 polymer ?
#
loop_
_entity_poly.entity_id
_entity_poly.type
_entity_poly.pdbx_seq_one_letter_code
_entity_poly.pdbx_strand_id
1 'polypeptide(L)'
;RLTLPYVITSKRKLAQLVYDHKVQGWDDPRMPTIVGLRRRGYTPESLQMFAERIGVTKSDSWIDYSTLEGCLREDLEAKAHRGMAVINPVKLVLTNWDEVMGAGHLEPCTQPALPHPPEGVESPTRHFTIGKEVWIEREDFEEVPPKGYKRLFPGNKVRLKGGYVIECTGCTKDANGVITEVLATVVPDTKSGTPGSDLVKVKAAITWVGVANGVNAEVRMYDRLFLDAQPDAGGKDFIESLNPNSLKVVTAIVEPT
;
A
#
# COMPACT_ATOMS: atom_id res chain seq x y z
N ARG A 1 31.28 12.95 0.61
CA ARG A 1 30.44 12.56 -0.58
C ARG A 1 29.13 11.95 -0.06
N LEU A 2 27.99 12.06 -0.76
CA LEU A 2 26.78 11.34 -0.32
C LEU A 2 26.99 9.83 -0.42
N THR A 3 26.80 9.14 0.70
CA THR A 3 26.86 7.69 0.79
C THR A 3 25.61 7.18 1.50
N LEU A 4 24.87 6.30 0.82
CA LEU A 4 23.65 5.67 1.32
C LEU A 4 23.90 4.16 1.47
N PRO A 5 23.51 3.54 2.59
CA PRO A 5 23.46 2.09 2.72
C PRO A 5 22.61 1.46 1.61
N TYR A 6 22.94 0.23 1.21
CA TYR A 6 22.23 -0.56 0.19
C TYR A 6 22.20 0.08 -1.20
N VAL A 7 23.06 1.07 -1.46
CA VAL A 7 23.10 1.82 -2.72
C VAL A 7 24.54 1.92 -3.23
N ILE A 8 24.72 1.70 -4.52
CA ILE A 8 25.99 1.90 -5.20
C ILE A 8 25.90 3.13 -6.10
N THR A 9 26.88 4.03 -5.99
CA THR A 9 26.96 5.23 -6.85
C THR A 9 28.16 5.21 -7.81
N SER A 10 28.94 4.13 -7.83
CA SER A 10 30.05 3.96 -8.78
C SER A 10 29.53 3.80 -10.21
N LYS A 11 29.93 4.70 -11.11
CA LYS A 11 29.52 4.68 -12.54
C LYS A 11 29.80 3.33 -13.21
N ARG A 12 30.98 2.74 -12.95
CA ARG A 12 31.37 1.44 -13.52
C ARG A 12 30.41 0.33 -13.10
N LYS A 13 30.04 0.29 -11.82
CA LYS A 13 29.14 -0.74 -11.25
C LYS A 13 27.69 -0.52 -11.67
N LEU A 14 27.24 0.73 -11.73
CA LEU A 14 25.92 1.07 -12.27
C LEU A 14 25.79 0.66 -13.75
N ALA A 15 26.82 0.93 -14.55
CA ALA A 15 26.86 0.48 -15.94
C ALA A 15 26.83 -1.05 -16.04
N GLN A 16 27.56 -1.74 -15.17
CA GLN A 16 27.53 -3.21 -15.08
C GLN A 16 26.12 -3.74 -14.77
N LEU A 17 25.38 -3.16 -13.81
CA LEU A 17 23.99 -3.56 -13.53
C LEU A 17 23.08 -3.48 -14.75
N VAL A 18 23.29 -2.45 -15.59
CA VAL A 18 22.50 -2.22 -16.81
C VAL A 18 22.93 -3.17 -17.93
N TYR A 19 24.22 -3.29 -18.21
CA TYR A 19 24.74 -4.12 -19.31
C TYR A 19 24.61 -5.62 -19.02
N ASP A 20 24.68 -6.03 -17.76
CA ASP A 20 24.48 -7.42 -17.34
C ASP A 20 22.99 -7.75 -17.09
N HIS A 21 22.07 -6.84 -17.48
CA HIS A 21 20.61 -6.99 -17.38
C HIS A 21 20.10 -7.34 -15.96
N LYS A 22 20.78 -6.86 -14.92
CA LYS A 22 20.31 -6.98 -13.52
C LYS A 22 19.19 -6.00 -13.21
N VAL A 23 19.09 -4.92 -13.98
CA VAL A 23 18.01 -3.93 -13.98
C VAL A 23 17.48 -3.70 -15.40
N GLN A 24 16.29 -3.11 -15.53
CA GLN A 24 15.64 -2.87 -16.82
C GLN A 24 16.32 -1.76 -17.65
N GLY A 25 17.12 -0.92 -17.01
CA GLY A 25 17.78 0.21 -17.67
C GLY A 25 18.25 1.25 -16.66
N TRP A 26 18.74 2.38 -17.17
CA TRP A 26 19.15 3.52 -16.33
C TRP A 26 18.00 4.18 -15.59
N ASP A 27 16.77 4.02 -16.09
CA ASP A 27 15.53 4.54 -15.53
C ASP A 27 14.77 3.50 -14.68
N ASP A 28 15.34 2.32 -14.43
CA ASP A 28 14.74 1.35 -13.53
C ASP A 28 14.51 1.98 -12.13
N PRO A 29 13.30 1.88 -11.55
CA PRO A 29 13.00 2.46 -10.22
C PRO A 29 13.92 2.00 -9.08
N ARG A 30 14.60 0.86 -9.23
CA ARG A 30 15.58 0.37 -8.25
C ARG A 30 16.93 1.07 -8.34
N MET A 31 17.19 1.78 -9.43
CA MET A 31 18.45 2.48 -9.67
C MET A 31 18.49 3.81 -8.90
N PRO A 32 19.64 4.18 -8.32
CA PRO A 32 19.82 5.45 -7.61
C PRO A 32 20.08 6.63 -8.55
N THR A 33 19.64 6.52 -9.81
CA THR A 33 19.74 7.57 -10.81
C THR A 33 18.58 8.54 -10.63
N ILE A 34 18.78 9.82 -10.99
CA ILE A 34 17.68 10.80 -10.93
C ILE A 34 16.49 10.37 -11.78
N VAL A 35 16.75 9.78 -12.95
CA VAL A 35 15.69 9.28 -13.84
C VAL A 35 14.97 8.05 -13.25
N GLY A 36 15.68 7.14 -12.57
CA GLY A 36 15.09 5.99 -11.88
C GLY A 36 14.25 6.42 -10.67
N LEU A 37 14.77 7.34 -9.85
CA LEU A 37 14.03 7.92 -8.72
C LEU A 37 12.77 8.65 -9.19
N ARG A 38 12.84 9.43 -10.28
CA ARG A 38 11.67 10.07 -10.88
C ARG A 38 10.63 9.03 -11.32
N ARG A 39 11.06 7.95 -11.99
CA ARG A 39 10.14 6.87 -12.42
C ARG A 39 9.56 6.09 -11.24
N ARG A 40 10.29 6.00 -10.12
CA ARG A 40 9.81 5.42 -8.85
C ARG A 40 8.74 6.27 -8.16
N GLY A 41 8.61 7.55 -8.53
CA GLY A 41 7.67 8.48 -7.92
C GLY A 41 8.29 9.48 -6.94
N TYR A 42 9.62 9.58 -6.88
CA TYR A 42 10.25 10.67 -6.13
C TYR A 42 9.97 12.01 -6.81
N THR A 43 9.61 13.00 -6.00
CA THR A 43 9.38 14.38 -6.43
C THR A 43 10.67 15.19 -6.37
N PRO A 44 10.84 16.23 -7.21
CA PRO A 44 11.96 17.16 -7.07
C PRO A 44 12.06 17.75 -5.66
N GLU A 45 10.93 18.09 -5.05
CA GLU A 45 10.83 18.69 -3.72
C GLU A 45 11.34 17.72 -2.64
N SER A 46 11.00 16.43 -2.72
CA SER A 46 11.50 15.43 -1.77
C SER A 46 13.02 15.28 -1.82
N LEU A 47 13.62 15.39 -3.02
CA LEU A 47 15.06 15.28 -3.20
C LEU A 47 15.81 16.54 -2.73
N GLN A 48 15.22 17.72 -2.95
CA GLN A 48 15.75 18.98 -2.41
C GLN A 48 15.69 18.99 -0.89
N MET A 49 14.55 18.62 -0.31
CA MET A 49 14.38 18.47 1.14
C MET A 49 15.39 17.48 1.73
N PHE A 50 15.63 16.35 1.06
CA PHE A 50 16.65 15.40 1.47
C PHE A 50 18.05 16.04 1.47
N ALA A 51 18.42 16.77 0.42
CA ALA A 51 19.71 17.44 0.32
C ALA A 51 19.91 18.53 1.40
N GLU A 52 18.85 19.29 1.71
CA GLU A 52 18.87 20.28 2.80
C GLU A 52 19.02 19.61 4.17
N ARG A 53 18.27 18.53 4.41
CA ARG A 53 18.24 17.80 5.69
C ARG A 53 19.56 17.15 6.05
N ILE A 54 20.28 16.59 5.08
CA ILE A 54 21.60 15.97 5.32
C ILE A 54 22.71 17.01 5.49
N GLY A 55 22.47 18.24 5.02
CA GLY A 55 23.43 19.33 5.03
C GLY A 55 24.69 19.05 4.20
N VAL A 56 25.68 19.94 4.36
CA VAL A 56 26.98 19.82 3.68
C VAL A 56 28.08 19.81 4.73
N THR A 57 28.81 18.71 4.80
CA THR A 57 29.96 18.56 5.71
C THR A 57 31.18 18.02 4.94
N LYS A 58 32.37 18.23 5.50
CA LYS A 58 33.62 17.68 4.95
C LYS A 58 33.89 16.24 5.41
N SER A 59 33.21 15.77 6.44
CA SER A 59 33.31 14.41 6.96
C SER A 59 32.48 13.45 6.11
N ASP A 60 33.03 12.29 5.80
CA ASP A 60 32.23 11.23 5.18
C ASP A 60 31.29 10.62 6.23
N SER A 61 30.01 10.61 5.90
CA SER A 61 28.95 10.03 6.72
C SER A 61 28.08 9.11 5.87
N TRP A 62 27.59 8.06 6.52
CA TRP A 62 26.56 7.19 5.97
C TRP A 62 25.21 7.74 6.39
N ILE A 63 24.40 8.14 5.41
CA ILE A 63 23.05 8.63 5.67
C ILE A 63 22.10 7.44 5.55
N ASP A 64 21.27 7.20 6.56
CA ASP A 64 20.30 6.10 6.51
C ASP A 64 19.31 6.30 5.34
N TYR A 65 19.03 5.21 4.61
CA TYR A 65 18.11 5.18 3.48
C TYR A 65 16.69 5.63 3.90
N SER A 66 16.31 5.37 5.15
CA SER A 66 15.04 5.81 5.72
C SER A 66 14.87 7.34 5.70
N THR A 67 15.95 8.11 5.74
CA THR A 67 15.92 9.59 5.63
C THR A 67 15.39 10.02 4.27
N LEU A 68 15.87 9.39 3.20
CA LEU A 68 15.42 9.66 1.83
C LEU A 68 13.95 9.30 1.64
N GLU A 69 13.53 8.12 2.13
CA GLU A 69 12.12 7.72 2.09
C GLU A 69 11.24 8.64 2.95
N GLY A 70 11.75 9.12 4.08
CA GLY A 70 11.07 10.06 4.97
C GLY A 70 10.74 11.37 4.26
N CYS A 71 11.69 11.95 3.54
CA CYS A 71 11.46 13.16 2.75
C CYS A 71 10.39 12.96 1.66
N LEU A 72 10.34 11.79 1.02
CA LEU A 72 9.29 11.50 0.05
C LEU A 72 7.91 11.36 0.71
N ARG A 73 7.82 10.64 1.83
CA ARG A 73 6.54 10.49 2.57
C ARG A 73 6.02 11.85 3.02
N GLU A 74 6.90 12.69 3.56
CA GLU A 74 6.57 14.03 4.03
C GLU A 74 6.07 14.92 2.90
N ASP A 75 6.72 14.88 1.74
CA ASP A 75 6.30 15.65 0.57
C ASP A 75 4.94 15.19 0.01
N LEU A 76 4.72 13.88 -0.07
CA LEU A 76 3.49 13.30 -0.64
C LEU A 76 2.30 13.38 0.32
N GLU A 77 2.51 13.47 1.63
CA GLU A 77 1.42 13.48 2.62
C GLU A 77 0.39 14.59 2.33
N ALA A 78 0.81 15.78 1.93
CA ALA A 78 -0.13 16.88 1.63
C ALA A 78 -0.63 16.91 0.18
N LYS A 79 -0.03 16.12 -0.74
CA LYS A 79 -0.20 16.28 -2.19
C LYS A 79 -0.81 15.06 -2.88
N ALA A 80 -0.49 13.85 -2.43
CA ALA A 80 -0.89 12.62 -3.08
C ALA A 80 -2.35 12.28 -2.75
N HIS A 81 -3.17 12.13 -3.80
CA HIS A 81 -4.52 11.63 -3.65
C HIS A 81 -4.51 10.20 -3.09
N ARG A 82 -5.27 9.97 -2.02
CA ARG A 82 -5.47 8.65 -1.43
C ARG A 82 -6.43 7.88 -2.33
N GLY A 83 -6.13 6.61 -2.57
CA GLY A 83 -7.07 5.64 -3.15
C GLY A 83 -7.02 4.34 -2.36
N MET A 84 -7.94 3.44 -2.64
CA MET A 84 -7.95 2.07 -2.12
C MET A 84 -7.45 1.10 -3.20
N ALA A 85 -6.53 0.24 -2.79
CA ALA A 85 -6.03 -0.87 -3.58
C ALA A 85 -6.00 -2.10 -2.69
N VAL A 86 -6.25 -3.26 -3.30
CA VAL A 86 -6.14 -4.57 -2.67
C VAL A 86 -5.09 -5.35 -3.46
N ILE A 87 -3.92 -5.51 -2.87
CA ILE A 87 -2.72 -6.06 -3.48
C ILE A 87 -2.75 -7.60 -3.47
N ASN A 88 -3.25 -8.19 -2.38
CA ASN A 88 -3.43 -9.63 -2.21
C ASN A 88 -4.91 -9.95 -1.97
N PRO A 89 -5.73 -9.96 -3.03
CA PRO A 89 -7.18 -10.03 -2.88
C PRO A 89 -7.67 -11.36 -2.30
N VAL A 90 -8.59 -11.24 -1.34
CA VAL A 90 -9.55 -12.27 -0.96
C VAL A 90 -10.95 -11.69 -1.00
N LYS A 91 -11.92 -12.47 -1.49
CA LYS A 91 -13.31 -12.01 -1.57
C LYS A 91 -13.92 -11.99 -0.18
N LEU A 92 -14.62 -10.92 0.17
CA LEU A 92 -15.48 -10.82 1.34
C LEU A 92 -16.94 -10.72 0.90
N VAL A 93 -17.78 -11.61 1.42
CA VAL A 93 -19.21 -11.70 1.10
C VAL A 93 -20.04 -11.27 2.30
N LEU A 94 -20.86 -10.22 2.10
CA LEU A 94 -21.83 -9.72 3.06
C LEU A 94 -23.12 -10.52 2.93
N THR A 95 -23.25 -11.54 3.79
CA THR A 95 -24.28 -12.58 3.70
C THR A 95 -25.71 -12.08 3.88
N ASN A 96 -25.91 -11.03 4.68
CA ASN A 96 -27.21 -10.38 4.88
C ASN A 96 -27.40 -9.10 4.03
N TRP A 97 -26.55 -8.84 3.02
CA TRP A 97 -26.63 -7.62 2.22
C TRP A 97 -27.98 -7.45 1.53
N ASP A 98 -28.43 -8.49 0.82
CA ASP A 98 -29.67 -8.43 0.05
C ASP A 98 -30.91 -8.27 0.93
N GLU A 99 -30.87 -8.80 2.17
CA GLU A 99 -31.94 -8.64 3.16
C GLU A 99 -31.99 -7.20 3.70
N VAL A 100 -30.83 -6.60 3.97
CA VAL A 100 -30.72 -5.27 4.57
C VAL A 100 -30.90 -4.16 3.54
N MET A 101 -30.37 -4.33 2.33
CA MET A 101 -30.26 -3.27 1.31
C MET A 101 -31.12 -3.51 0.07
N GLY A 102 -31.58 -4.75 -0.15
CA GLY A 102 -32.23 -5.17 -1.38
C GLY A 102 -31.27 -5.82 -2.38
N ALA A 103 -31.78 -6.83 -3.10
CA ALA A 103 -30.98 -7.60 -4.06
C ALA A 103 -30.43 -6.71 -5.19
N GLY A 104 -29.12 -6.82 -5.43
CA GLY A 104 -28.43 -6.05 -6.47
C GLY A 104 -28.16 -4.58 -6.11
N HIS A 105 -28.49 -4.15 -4.89
CA HIS A 105 -28.21 -2.79 -4.44
C HIS A 105 -26.71 -2.52 -4.36
N LEU A 106 -26.28 -1.41 -4.95
CA LEU A 106 -24.94 -0.85 -4.84
C LEU A 106 -25.02 0.47 -4.09
N GLU A 107 -24.53 0.48 -2.86
CA GLU A 107 -24.61 1.64 -1.99
C GLU A 107 -23.48 2.62 -2.30
N PRO A 108 -23.78 3.90 -2.60
CA PRO A 108 -22.76 4.90 -2.89
C PRO A 108 -22.00 5.32 -1.63
N CYS A 109 -20.68 5.34 -1.73
CA CYS A 109 -19.75 5.74 -0.69
C CYS A 109 -18.86 6.90 -1.18
N THR A 110 -18.43 7.74 -0.24
CA THR A 110 -17.53 8.86 -0.52
C THR A 110 -16.42 8.97 0.52
N GLN A 111 -15.26 9.44 0.07
CA GLN A 111 -14.12 9.82 0.93
C GLN A 111 -13.38 11.01 0.31
N PRO A 112 -12.76 11.87 1.13
CA PRO A 112 -11.83 12.87 0.61
C PRO A 112 -10.61 12.19 -0.03
N ALA A 113 -10.18 12.68 -1.20
CA ALA A 113 -8.93 12.28 -1.83
C ALA A 113 -7.71 12.78 -1.03
N LEU A 114 -7.84 13.92 -0.36
CA LEU A 114 -6.85 14.50 0.55
C LEU A 114 -7.51 14.65 1.94
N PRO A 115 -7.37 13.67 2.85
CA PRO A 115 -8.00 13.73 4.17
C PRO A 115 -7.50 14.87 5.06
N HIS A 116 -6.28 15.35 4.80
CA HIS A 116 -5.62 16.43 5.53
C HIS A 116 -5.10 17.46 4.51
N PRO A 117 -5.98 18.17 3.80
CA PRO A 117 -5.55 19.14 2.82
C PRO A 117 -4.92 20.35 3.54
N PRO A 118 -3.98 21.06 2.89
CA PRO A 118 -3.49 22.34 3.40
C PRO A 118 -4.64 23.34 3.62
N GLU A 119 -4.43 24.30 4.53
CA GLU A 119 -5.43 25.33 4.80
C GLU A 119 -5.83 26.08 3.52
N GLY A 120 -7.14 26.24 3.30
CA GLY A 120 -7.70 26.89 2.12
C GLY A 120 -7.73 26.01 0.86
N VAL A 121 -7.29 24.75 0.92
CA VAL A 121 -7.37 23.80 -0.21
C VAL A 121 -8.56 22.87 -0.01
N GLU A 122 -9.48 22.86 -0.98
CA GLU A 122 -10.56 21.88 -0.99
C GLU A 122 -10.03 20.51 -1.42
N SER A 123 -10.41 19.45 -0.69
CA SER A 123 -10.12 18.08 -1.12
C SER A 123 -11.14 17.63 -2.16
N PRO A 124 -10.71 17.12 -3.33
CA PRO A 124 -11.60 16.39 -4.21
C PRO A 124 -12.27 15.23 -3.46
N THR A 125 -13.50 14.92 -3.83
CA THR A 125 -14.23 13.78 -3.27
C THR A 125 -14.12 12.59 -4.22
N ARG A 126 -13.77 11.43 -3.67
CA ARG A 126 -13.76 10.16 -4.39
C ARG A 126 -15.09 9.46 -4.19
N HIS A 127 -15.57 8.83 -5.26
CA HIS A 127 -16.85 8.14 -5.29
C HIS A 127 -16.61 6.68 -5.65
N PHE A 128 -17.17 5.79 -4.84
CA PHE A 128 -17.10 4.35 -5.06
C PHE A 128 -18.36 3.70 -4.50
N THR A 129 -18.56 2.42 -4.72
CA THR A 129 -19.76 1.71 -4.30
C THR A 129 -19.41 0.47 -3.52
N ILE A 130 -20.20 0.18 -2.49
CA ILE A 130 -20.20 -1.10 -1.80
C ILE A 130 -21.40 -1.93 -2.27
N GLY A 131 -21.19 -3.22 -2.47
CA GLY A 131 -22.26 -4.18 -2.73
C GLY A 131 -22.11 -5.40 -1.84
N LYS A 132 -22.85 -6.45 -2.18
CA LYS A 132 -22.78 -7.75 -1.49
C LYS A 132 -21.37 -8.33 -1.40
N GLU A 133 -20.54 -8.07 -2.40
CA GLU A 133 -19.18 -8.59 -2.48
C GLU A 133 -18.16 -7.45 -2.60
N VAL A 134 -17.09 -7.56 -1.82
CA VAL A 134 -15.92 -6.65 -1.88
C VAL A 134 -14.63 -7.46 -1.86
N TRP A 135 -13.56 -6.90 -2.40
CA TRP A 135 -12.20 -7.37 -2.21
C TRP A 135 -11.61 -6.73 -0.96
N ILE A 136 -10.91 -7.52 -0.15
CA ILE A 136 -10.09 -7.06 0.97
C ILE A 136 -8.69 -7.66 0.86
N GLU A 137 -7.73 -7.09 1.59
CA GLU A 137 -6.41 -7.71 1.73
C GLU A 137 -6.54 -9.04 2.47
N ARG A 138 -5.85 -10.07 1.97
CA ARG A 138 -5.82 -11.39 2.62
C ARG A 138 -5.30 -11.31 4.04
N GLU A 139 -4.33 -10.45 4.30
CA GLU A 139 -3.70 -10.23 5.61
C GLU A 139 -4.63 -9.50 6.61
N ASP A 140 -5.74 -8.95 6.13
CA ASP A 140 -6.77 -8.31 6.97
C ASP A 140 -7.81 -9.31 7.53
N PHE A 141 -7.67 -10.60 7.21
CA PHE A 141 -8.40 -11.69 7.84
C PHE A 141 -7.48 -12.76 8.45
N GLU A 142 -7.81 -13.21 9.66
CA GLU A 142 -7.20 -14.36 10.31
C GLU A 142 -8.28 -15.22 10.94
N GLU A 143 -8.30 -16.53 10.65
CA GLU A 143 -9.25 -17.44 11.30
C GLU A 143 -8.91 -17.64 12.78
N VAL A 144 -7.61 -17.76 13.09
CA VAL A 144 -7.08 -17.87 14.45
C VAL A 144 -6.16 -16.69 14.71
N PRO A 145 -6.68 -15.58 15.26
CA PRO A 145 -5.91 -14.34 15.35
C PRO A 145 -4.77 -14.44 16.37
N PRO A 146 -3.58 -13.90 16.06
CA PRO A 146 -2.53 -13.73 17.06
C PRO A 146 -2.94 -12.68 18.11
N LYS A 147 -2.28 -12.71 19.28
CA LYS A 147 -2.55 -11.74 20.35
C LYS A 147 -2.38 -10.30 19.83
N GLY A 148 -3.41 -9.47 20.03
CA GLY A 148 -3.39 -8.06 19.63
C GLY A 148 -3.85 -7.79 18.19
N TYR A 149 -4.24 -8.82 17.43
CA TYR A 149 -4.87 -8.65 16.12
C TYR A 149 -6.24 -7.96 16.27
N LYS A 150 -6.49 -6.93 15.46
CA LYS A 150 -7.69 -6.08 15.57
C LYS A 150 -8.62 -6.13 14.34
N ARG A 151 -8.18 -6.80 13.27
CA ARG A 151 -8.86 -6.85 11.96
C ARG A 151 -9.86 -8.01 11.92
N LEU A 152 -10.21 -8.56 10.75
CA LEU A 152 -11.27 -9.57 10.67
C LEU A 152 -10.80 -10.92 11.24
N PHE A 153 -11.61 -11.47 12.13
CA PHE A 153 -11.56 -12.86 12.56
C PHE A 153 -12.97 -13.23 13.02
N PRO A 154 -13.36 -14.53 13.01
CA PRO A 154 -14.71 -14.94 13.37
C PRO A 154 -15.18 -14.34 14.72
N GLY A 155 -16.32 -13.65 14.72
CA GLY A 155 -16.89 -12.95 15.87
C GLY A 155 -16.38 -11.53 16.12
N ASN A 156 -15.40 -11.03 15.35
CA ASN A 156 -14.94 -9.64 15.46
C ASN A 156 -15.69 -8.70 14.51
N LYS A 157 -15.80 -7.44 14.93
CA LYS A 157 -16.34 -6.35 14.14
C LYS A 157 -15.23 -5.39 13.68
N VAL A 158 -15.26 -5.02 12.41
CA VAL A 158 -14.37 -4.00 11.81
C VAL A 158 -15.19 -3.03 10.98
N ARG A 159 -14.61 -1.87 10.67
CA ARG A 159 -15.20 -0.92 9.73
C ARG A 159 -14.57 -1.10 8.34
N LEU A 160 -15.40 -1.25 7.32
CA LEU A 160 -14.99 -1.01 5.95
C LEU A 160 -14.80 0.51 5.76
N LYS A 161 -13.59 0.97 5.44
CA LYS A 161 -13.28 2.41 5.35
C LYS A 161 -14.23 3.12 4.39
N GLY A 162 -14.93 4.15 4.86
CA GLY A 162 -15.95 4.86 4.07
C GLY A 162 -17.24 4.08 3.80
N GLY A 163 -17.39 2.89 4.38
CA GLY A 163 -18.56 2.02 4.28
C GLY A 163 -19.16 1.73 5.66
N TYR A 164 -19.52 0.47 5.91
CA TYR A 164 -20.24 0.03 7.10
C TYR A 164 -19.34 -0.68 8.12
N VAL A 165 -19.84 -0.83 9.35
CA VAL A 165 -19.33 -1.85 10.26
C VAL A 165 -19.84 -3.21 9.82
N ILE A 166 -18.94 -4.19 9.84
CA ILE A 166 -19.22 -5.58 9.48
C ILE A 166 -18.77 -6.51 10.61
N GLU A 167 -19.46 -7.62 10.77
CA GLU A 167 -19.12 -8.69 11.71
C GLU A 167 -18.70 -9.94 10.95
N CYS A 168 -17.50 -10.44 11.20
CA CYS A 168 -17.02 -11.65 10.54
C CYS A 168 -17.73 -12.88 11.11
N THR A 169 -18.31 -13.69 10.24
CA THR A 169 -19.00 -14.94 10.60
C THR A 169 -18.15 -16.19 10.33
N GLY A 170 -17.14 -16.09 9.46
CA GLY A 170 -16.28 -17.22 9.14
C GLY A 170 -15.56 -17.05 7.81
N CYS A 171 -15.14 -18.18 7.22
CA CYS A 171 -14.56 -18.25 5.90
C CYS A 171 -14.88 -19.58 5.22
N THR A 172 -14.75 -19.61 3.90
CA THR A 172 -14.73 -20.83 3.10
C THR A 172 -13.30 -21.15 2.67
N LYS A 173 -12.99 -22.44 2.51
CA LYS A 173 -11.67 -22.92 2.13
C LYS A 173 -11.77 -23.92 0.98
N ASP A 174 -10.71 -23.99 0.19
CA ASP A 174 -10.55 -25.05 -0.80
C ASP A 174 -10.10 -26.38 -0.18
N ALA A 175 -9.89 -27.40 -1.02
CA ALA A 175 -9.43 -28.72 -0.61
C ALA A 175 -8.02 -28.73 0.04
N ASN A 176 -7.22 -27.70 -0.19
CA ASN A 176 -5.88 -27.54 0.38
C ASN A 176 -5.91 -26.70 1.68
N GLY A 177 -7.09 -26.27 2.13
CA GLY A 177 -7.25 -25.42 3.30
C GLY A 177 -6.97 -23.94 3.06
N VAL A 178 -6.83 -23.51 1.80
CA VAL A 178 -6.61 -22.10 1.44
C VAL A 178 -7.95 -21.36 1.50
N ILE A 179 -7.97 -20.21 2.19
CA ILE A 179 -9.16 -19.37 2.30
C ILE A 179 -9.53 -18.81 0.93
N THR A 180 -10.74 -19.14 0.47
CA THR A 180 -11.31 -18.68 -0.79
C THR A 180 -12.19 -17.45 -0.60
N GLU A 181 -12.99 -17.42 0.47
CA GLU A 181 -13.88 -16.29 0.78
C GLU A 181 -13.96 -16.05 2.28
N VAL A 182 -14.09 -14.80 2.67
CA VAL A 182 -14.41 -14.38 4.03
C VAL A 182 -15.89 -14.05 4.09
N LEU A 183 -16.58 -14.55 5.11
CA LEU A 183 -18.01 -14.32 5.30
C LEU A 183 -18.21 -13.32 6.43
N ALA A 184 -19.11 -12.37 6.20
CA ALA A 184 -19.48 -11.37 7.19
C ALA A 184 -20.95 -10.97 7.07
N THR A 185 -21.46 -10.31 8.09
CA THR A 185 -22.74 -9.59 8.05
C THR A 185 -22.50 -8.09 8.16
N VAL A 186 -23.28 -7.29 7.45
CA VAL A 186 -23.31 -5.84 7.62
C VAL A 186 -24.13 -5.49 8.85
N VAL A 187 -23.65 -4.52 9.64
CA VAL A 187 -24.40 -3.93 10.74
C VAL A 187 -25.17 -2.72 10.20
N PRO A 188 -26.52 -2.74 10.15
CA PRO A 188 -27.33 -1.62 9.66
C PRO A 188 -27.05 -0.31 10.40
N ASP A 189 -27.37 0.82 9.78
CA ASP A 189 -27.24 2.17 10.36
C ASP A 189 -25.82 2.59 10.78
N THR A 190 -24.79 1.89 10.29
CA THR A 190 -23.38 2.20 10.59
C THR A 190 -22.59 2.83 9.44
N LYS A 191 -23.28 3.32 8.39
CA LYS A 191 -22.64 3.91 7.21
C LYS A 191 -21.76 5.09 7.59
N SER A 192 -20.48 5.06 7.23
CA SER A 192 -19.56 6.17 7.49
C SER A 192 -20.09 7.49 6.92
N GLY A 193 -20.01 8.55 7.72
CA GLY A 193 -20.46 9.89 7.34
C GLY A 193 -21.95 10.17 7.60
N THR A 194 -22.71 9.21 8.12
CA THR A 194 -24.10 9.45 8.55
C THR A 194 -24.20 9.67 10.07
N PRO A 195 -25.24 10.38 10.56
CA PRO A 195 -25.53 10.48 11.99
C PRO A 195 -25.65 9.09 12.62
N GLY A 196 -25.07 8.89 13.81
CA GLY A 196 -25.11 7.60 14.52
C GLY A 196 -24.16 6.53 14.00
N SER A 197 -23.39 6.80 12.94
CA SER A 197 -22.47 5.81 12.36
C SER A 197 -21.40 5.29 13.33
N ASP A 198 -21.07 6.06 14.37
CA ASP A 198 -20.10 5.71 15.41
C ASP A 198 -20.70 5.07 16.67
N LEU A 199 -22.01 4.79 16.68
CA LEU A 199 -22.67 4.10 17.81
C LEU A 199 -22.07 2.70 18.03
N VAL A 200 -21.68 2.02 16.95
CA VAL A 200 -20.99 0.74 17.00
C VAL A 200 -19.49 0.98 16.97
N LYS A 201 -18.86 0.91 18.14
CA LYS A 201 -17.41 1.06 18.27
C LYS A 201 -16.68 -0.20 17.82
N VAL A 202 -15.72 -0.03 16.93
CA VAL A 202 -14.82 -1.10 16.45
C VAL A 202 -13.36 -0.75 16.71
N LYS A 203 -12.50 -1.77 16.78
CA LYS A 203 -11.08 -1.60 17.11
C LYS A 203 -10.19 -1.30 15.89
N ALA A 204 -10.69 -1.53 14.68
CA ALA A 204 -9.97 -1.33 13.43
C ALA A 204 -10.91 -0.97 12.28
N ALA A 205 -10.34 -0.30 11.27
CA ALA A 205 -10.92 -0.13 9.96
C ALA A 205 -9.97 -0.74 8.92
N ILE A 206 -10.52 -1.37 7.89
CA ILE A 206 -9.78 -1.99 6.78
C ILE A 206 -10.16 -1.31 5.46
N THR A 207 -9.23 -1.31 4.51
CA THR A 207 -9.50 -0.89 3.13
C THR A 207 -10.11 -2.02 2.33
N TRP A 208 -10.83 -1.67 1.28
CA TRP A 208 -11.56 -2.61 0.45
C TRP A 208 -11.81 -2.00 -0.92
N VAL A 209 -12.13 -2.83 -1.91
CA VAL A 209 -12.59 -2.37 -3.24
C VAL A 209 -13.83 -3.15 -3.64
N GLY A 210 -14.85 -2.49 -4.17
CA GLY A 210 -16.07 -3.16 -4.61
C GLY A 210 -15.81 -4.17 -5.73
N VAL A 211 -16.41 -5.36 -5.67
CA VAL A 211 -16.28 -6.34 -6.77
C VAL A 211 -16.94 -5.83 -8.05
N ALA A 212 -18.02 -5.04 -7.92
CA ALA A 212 -18.79 -4.54 -9.06
C ALA A 212 -18.04 -3.53 -9.94
N ASN A 213 -17.11 -2.75 -9.36
CA ASN A 213 -16.44 -1.63 -10.03
C ASN A 213 -14.92 -1.59 -9.84
N GLY A 214 -14.34 -2.58 -9.15
CA GLY A 214 -12.89 -2.71 -9.00
C GLY A 214 -12.20 -2.96 -10.34
N VAL A 215 -11.04 -2.33 -10.53
CA VAL A 215 -10.25 -2.41 -11.77
C VAL A 215 -8.98 -3.21 -11.51
N ASN A 216 -8.66 -4.13 -12.41
CA ASN A 216 -7.38 -4.85 -12.35
C ASN A 216 -6.23 -3.89 -12.71
N ALA A 217 -5.21 -3.83 -11.87
CA ALA A 217 -4.00 -3.06 -12.13
C ALA A 217 -2.75 -3.89 -11.86
N GLU A 218 -1.73 -3.74 -12.71
CA GLU A 218 -0.39 -4.23 -12.41
C GLU A 218 0.25 -3.32 -11.35
N VAL A 219 0.59 -3.89 -10.20
CA VAL A 219 1.29 -3.20 -9.12
C VAL A 219 2.71 -3.74 -9.02
N ARG A 220 3.68 -2.81 -9.06
CA ARG A 220 5.11 -3.12 -8.94
C ARG A 220 5.60 -2.67 -7.57
N MET A 221 5.81 -3.63 -6.68
CA MET A 221 6.37 -3.40 -5.35
C MET A 221 7.88 -3.43 -5.42
N TYR A 222 8.51 -2.28 -5.20
CA TYR A 222 9.96 -2.14 -5.18
C TYR A 222 10.50 -2.16 -3.74
N ASP A 223 11.61 -2.86 -3.56
CA ASP A 223 12.39 -2.87 -2.33
C ASP A 223 13.84 -2.43 -2.65
N ARG A 224 14.71 -2.41 -1.65
CA ARG A 224 16.15 -2.15 -1.79
C ARG A 224 16.76 -3.11 -2.80
N LEU A 225 17.64 -2.59 -3.66
CA LEU A 225 18.31 -3.38 -4.71
C LEU A 225 19.33 -4.37 -4.13
N PHE A 226 19.92 -4.05 -2.98
CA PHE A 226 20.94 -4.86 -2.32
C PHE A 226 20.51 -5.28 -0.92
N LEU A 227 20.94 -6.46 -0.50
CA LEU A 227 20.71 -7.03 0.84
C LEU A 227 21.72 -6.52 1.85
N ASP A 228 22.96 -6.23 1.44
CA ASP A 228 23.99 -5.71 2.33
C ASP A 228 23.97 -4.18 2.41
N ALA A 229 24.17 -3.64 3.61
CA ALA A 229 24.28 -2.21 3.84
C ALA A 229 25.45 -1.59 3.07
N GLN A 230 26.54 -2.34 2.91
CA GLN A 230 27.70 -1.94 2.10
C GLN A 230 27.95 -3.00 1.03
N PRO A 231 27.18 -2.98 -0.09
CA PRO A 231 27.19 -4.06 -1.07
C PRO A 231 28.53 -4.24 -1.77
N ASP A 232 29.42 -3.25 -1.68
CA ASP A 232 30.75 -3.32 -2.26
C ASP A 232 31.92 -3.29 -1.27
N ALA A 233 31.65 -3.47 0.02
CA ALA A 233 32.70 -3.58 1.02
C ALA A 233 33.41 -4.95 0.99
N GLY A 234 34.67 -4.96 1.40
CA GLY A 234 35.41 -6.21 1.67
C GLY A 234 35.83 -7.03 0.45
N GLY A 235 35.81 -6.46 -0.76
CA GLY A 235 36.29 -7.13 -1.98
C GLY A 235 35.36 -8.20 -2.54
N LYS A 236 34.13 -8.32 -2.01
CA LYS A 236 33.09 -9.22 -2.52
C LYS A 236 32.54 -8.71 -3.86
N ASP A 237 32.02 -9.63 -4.67
CA ASP A 237 31.23 -9.24 -5.84
C ASP A 237 29.88 -8.70 -5.37
N PHE A 238 29.63 -7.42 -5.63
CA PHE A 238 28.39 -6.74 -5.23
C PHE A 238 27.15 -7.33 -5.91
N ILE A 239 27.31 -8.05 -7.02
CA ILE A 239 26.22 -8.76 -7.70
C ILE A 239 25.65 -9.88 -6.82
N GLU A 240 26.47 -10.53 -6.00
CA GLU A 240 26.02 -11.56 -5.05
C GLU A 240 25.13 -10.98 -3.93
N SER A 241 25.23 -9.67 -3.70
CA SER A 241 24.43 -8.93 -2.71
C SER A 241 23.07 -8.48 -3.25
N LEU A 242 22.72 -8.78 -4.50
CA LEU A 242 21.44 -8.37 -5.08
C LEU A 242 20.26 -8.99 -4.31
N ASN A 243 19.27 -8.16 -4.02
CA ASN A 243 18.01 -8.59 -3.41
C ASN A 243 17.10 -9.21 -4.48
N PRO A 244 16.83 -10.53 -4.44
CA PRO A 244 15.93 -11.17 -5.39
C PRO A 244 14.48 -10.66 -5.25
N ASN A 245 14.12 -10.10 -4.09
CA ASN A 245 12.81 -9.52 -3.83
C ASN A 245 12.78 -8.00 -4.08
N SER A 246 13.80 -7.42 -4.72
CA SER A 246 13.86 -5.98 -5.04
C SER A 246 12.72 -5.49 -5.94
N LEU A 247 12.06 -6.41 -6.65
CA LEU A 247 10.86 -6.16 -7.44
C LEU A 247 9.91 -7.36 -7.33
N LYS A 248 8.69 -7.12 -6.86
CA LYS A 248 7.57 -8.06 -6.96
C LYS A 248 6.45 -7.42 -7.78
N VAL A 249 6.04 -8.10 -8.85
CA VAL A 249 4.93 -7.67 -9.71
C VAL A 249 3.70 -8.51 -9.38
N VAL A 250 2.57 -7.87 -9.13
CA VAL A 250 1.30 -8.53 -8.83
C VAL A 250 0.16 -7.87 -9.58
N THR A 251 -0.93 -8.60 -9.78
CA THR A 251 -2.21 -8.02 -10.21
C THR A 251 -3.03 -7.70 -8.97
N ALA A 252 -3.25 -6.41 -8.73
CA ALA A 252 -4.08 -5.89 -7.65
C ALA A 252 -5.46 -5.49 -8.19
N ILE A 253 -6.41 -5.31 -7.27
CA ILE A 253 -7.68 -4.65 -7.56
C ILE A 253 -7.64 -3.24 -6.99
N VAL A 254 -7.83 -2.22 -7.82
CA VAL A 254 -7.87 -0.81 -7.42
C VAL A 254 -9.28 -0.26 -7.55
N GLU A 255 -9.60 0.74 -6.74
CA GLU A 255 -10.84 1.50 -6.92
C GLU A 255 -10.87 2.18 -8.30
N PRO A 256 -12.07 2.49 -8.84
CA PRO A 256 -12.19 3.02 -10.21
C PRO A 256 -11.75 4.48 -10.38
N THR A 257 -11.53 5.23 -9.29
CA THR A 257 -11.24 6.67 -9.29
C THR A 257 -9.76 7.01 -9.27
#